data_AF-A0A8J7WZM2-F1
#
_entry.id   AF-A0A8J7WZM2-F1
#
_cell.length_a   1.000
_cell.length_b   1.000
_cell.length_c   1.000
_cell.angle_alpha   90.00
_cell.angle_beta   90.00
_cell.angle_gamma   90.00
#
_symmetry.space_group_name_H-M   'P 1'
#
loop_
_entity.id
_entity.type
_entity.pdbx_description
1 polymer ?
#
loop_
_entity_poly.entity_id
_entity_poly.type
_entity_poly.pdbx_seq_one_letter_code
_entity_poly.pdbx_strand_id
1 'polypeptide(L)'
;MPNVSQIGQRLDRLEEHLKQENPILRDVVQGFRKLDGIGHSTGFLDDDESFATRTPWWPLIAVLGTYSSGKSTFINSYLGFKLQSTGNQAVDDKFTVISYAPDKSVHVLPGMALDSDPRFPLYGIGQAIEKAAPGQGKHVFP
;
A
#
# COMPACT_ATOMS: atom_id res chain seq x y z
N MET A 1 -21.83 6.44 -26.05
CA MET A 1 -21.09 5.26 -25.58
C MET A 1 -21.03 5.37 -24.06
N PRO A 2 -21.53 4.39 -23.28
CA PRO A 2 -21.50 4.50 -21.83
C PRO A 2 -20.02 4.53 -21.40
N ASN A 3 -19.68 5.55 -20.63
CA ASN A 3 -18.33 5.81 -20.15
C ASN A 3 -17.93 4.62 -19.28
N VAL A 4 -16.97 3.81 -19.73
CA VAL A 4 -16.38 2.75 -18.89
C VAL A 4 -15.98 3.43 -17.58
N SER A 5 -16.58 3.01 -16.46
CA SER A 5 -16.42 3.72 -15.18
C SER A 5 -14.93 3.84 -14.87
N GLN A 6 -14.47 5.03 -14.47
CA GLN A 6 -13.05 5.29 -14.21
C GLN A 6 -12.46 4.28 -13.21
N ILE A 7 -13.29 3.74 -12.32
CA ILE A 7 -12.93 2.70 -11.37
C ILE A 7 -12.65 1.34 -12.03
N GLY A 8 -13.40 0.97 -13.07
CA GLY A 8 -13.15 -0.25 -13.84
C GLY A 8 -11.77 -0.23 -14.50
N GLN A 9 -11.41 0.88 -15.15
CA GLN A 9 -10.09 1.06 -15.74
C GLN A 9 -8.96 1.05 -14.69
N ARG A 10 -9.23 1.57 -13.48
CA ARG A 10 -8.27 1.51 -12.36
C ARG A 10 -8.07 0.07 -11.87
N LEU A 11 -9.15 -0.70 -11.72
CA LEU A 11 -9.09 -2.11 -11.33
C LEU A 11 -8.37 -2.97 -12.37
N ASP A 12 -8.57 -2.70 -13.66
CA ASP A 12 -7.86 -3.38 -14.74
C ASP A 12 -6.35 -3.16 -14.64
N ARG A 13 -5.92 -1.90 -14.44
CA ARG A 13 -4.50 -1.56 -14.24
C ARG A 13 -3.92 -2.20 -12.98
N LEU A 14 -4.70 -2.22 -11.90
CA LEU A 14 -4.31 -2.87 -10.66
C LEU A 14 -4.12 -4.37 -10.85
N GLU A 15 -5.04 -5.04 -11.54
CA GLU A 15 -4.97 -6.47 -11.85
C GLU A 15 -3.74 -6.81 -12.71
N GLU A 16 -3.47 -6.02 -13.75
CA GLU A 16 -2.29 -6.19 -14.59
C GLU A 16 -0.98 -6.01 -13.80
N HIS A 17 -0.93 -4.98 -12.96
CA HIS A 17 0.23 -4.73 -12.11
C HIS A 17 0.47 -5.89 -11.13
N LEU A 18 -0.57 -6.36 -10.44
CA LEU A 18 -0.46 -7.44 -9.47
C LEU A 18 -0.09 -8.78 -10.10
N LYS A 19 -0.57 -9.03 -11.32
CA LYS A 19 -0.19 -10.22 -12.08
C LYS A 19 1.31 -10.27 -12.37
N GLN A 20 1.96 -9.10 -12.55
CA GLN A 20 3.41 -9.02 -12.73
C GLN A 20 4.18 -9.26 -11.42
N GLU A 21 3.62 -8.86 -10.29
CA GLU A 21 4.27 -9.01 -8.99
C GLU A 21 4.13 -10.42 -8.40
N ASN A 22 2.89 -10.92 -8.31
CA ASN A 22 2.62 -12.25 -7.80
C ASN A 22 1.29 -12.76 -8.38
N PRO A 23 1.30 -13.87 -9.15
CA PRO A 23 0.09 -14.44 -9.75
C PRO A 23 -1.07 -14.70 -8.76
N ILE A 24 -0.76 -14.97 -7.48
CA ILE A 24 -1.76 -15.21 -6.42
C ILE A 24 -2.60 -13.96 -6.15
N LEU A 25 -2.03 -12.75 -6.32
CA LEU A 25 -2.73 -11.49 -6.05
C LEU A 25 -3.81 -11.18 -7.10
N ARG A 26 -3.75 -11.80 -8.27
CA ARG A 26 -4.82 -11.70 -9.29
C ARG A 26 -6.16 -12.22 -8.76
N ASP A 27 -6.13 -13.34 -8.04
CA ASP A 27 -7.35 -13.98 -7.53
C ASP A 27 -8.03 -13.10 -6.48
N VAL A 28 -7.25 -12.28 -5.76
CA VAL A 28 -7.75 -11.28 -4.81
C VAL A 28 -8.54 -10.18 -5.52
N VAL A 29 -8.05 -9.65 -6.64
CA VAL A 29 -8.77 -8.62 -7.43
C VAL A 29 -10.09 -9.16 -7.98
N GLN A 30 -10.12 -10.40 -8.43
CA GLN A 30 -11.35 -11.06 -8.86
C GLN A 30 -12.36 -11.22 -7.71
N GLY A 31 -11.87 -11.44 -6.48
CA GLY A 31 -12.68 -11.37 -5.26
C GLY A 31 -13.32 -10.00 -5.07
N PHE A 32 -12.55 -8.91 -5.23
CA PHE A 32 -13.08 -7.55 -5.12
C PHE A 32 -14.13 -7.23 -6.17
N ARG A 33 -13.94 -7.60 -7.44
CA ARG A 33 -14.96 -7.37 -8.47
C ARG A 33 -16.31 -8.01 -8.14
N LYS A 34 -16.29 -9.20 -7.53
CA LYS A 34 -17.52 -9.88 -7.07
C LYS A 34 -18.18 -9.12 -5.92
N LEU A 35 -17.38 -8.67 -4.94
CA LEU A 35 -17.88 -7.88 -3.82
C LEU A 35 -18.42 -6.51 -4.27
N ASP A 36 -17.73 -5.86 -5.21
CA ASP A 36 -18.15 -4.58 -5.79
C ASP A 36 -19.52 -4.71 -6.46
N GLY A 37 -19.73 -5.77 -7.25
CA GLY A 37 -21.04 -6.05 -7.85
C GLY A 37 -22.17 -6.17 -6.82
N ILE A 38 -21.90 -6.82 -5.68
CA ILE A 38 -22.86 -6.89 -4.57
C ILE A 38 -23.05 -5.50 -3.94
N GLY A 39 -21.96 -4.76 -3.69
CA GLY A 39 -21.99 -3.42 -3.11
C GLY A 39 -22.81 -2.43 -3.95
N HIS A 40 -22.62 -2.40 -5.26
CA HIS A 40 -23.41 -1.56 -6.16
C HIS A 40 -24.87 -2.01 -6.21
N SER A 41 -25.13 -3.33 -6.30
CA SER A 41 -26.51 -3.84 -6.37
C SER A 41 -27.34 -3.56 -5.12
N THR A 42 -26.66 -3.39 -3.97
CA THR A 42 -27.28 -3.09 -2.68
C THR A 42 -27.33 -1.60 -2.36
N GLY A 43 -26.74 -0.75 -3.21
CA GLY A 43 -26.60 0.69 -2.96
C GLY A 43 -25.59 1.05 -1.87
N PHE A 44 -24.71 0.12 -1.50
CA PHE A 44 -23.64 0.36 -0.52
C PHE A 44 -22.39 1.02 -1.14
N LEU A 45 -22.19 0.84 -2.45
CA LEU A 45 -21.15 1.51 -3.25
C LEU A 45 -21.80 2.30 -4.37
N ASP A 46 -21.33 3.55 -4.55
CA ASP A 46 -21.65 4.34 -5.74
C ASP A 46 -20.91 3.79 -6.97
N ASP A 47 -21.38 4.11 -8.19
CA ASP A 47 -20.87 3.54 -9.46
C ASP A 47 -19.36 3.79 -9.73
N ASP A 48 -18.74 4.72 -8.99
CA ASP A 48 -17.33 5.07 -9.07
C ASP A 48 -16.48 4.54 -7.91
N GLU A 49 -17.07 3.76 -7.01
CA GLU A 49 -16.39 3.21 -5.83
C GLU A 49 -16.05 1.72 -5.95
N SER A 50 -15.04 1.28 -5.19
CA SER A 50 -14.66 -0.13 -5.09
C SER A 50 -14.14 -0.47 -3.70
N PHE A 51 -14.43 -1.67 -3.24
CA PHE A 51 -13.83 -2.23 -2.03
C PHE A 51 -12.31 -2.31 -2.12
N ALA A 52 -11.75 -2.52 -3.32
CA ALA A 52 -10.30 -2.55 -3.54
C ALA A 52 -9.62 -1.23 -3.19
N THR A 53 -10.36 -0.11 -3.24
CA THR A 53 -9.88 1.23 -2.86
C THR A 53 -10.20 1.63 -1.42
N ARG A 54 -11.12 0.92 -0.76
CA ARG A 54 -11.55 1.22 0.62
C ARG A 54 -10.82 0.40 1.68
N THR A 55 -10.21 -0.74 1.31
CA THR A 55 -9.55 -1.63 2.27
C THR A 55 -8.14 -1.97 1.79
N PRO A 56 -7.08 -1.67 2.56
CA PRO A 56 -5.73 -2.15 2.24
C PRO A 56 -5.71 -3.68 2.36
N TRP A 57 -5.57 -4.36 1.22
CA TRP A 57 -5.63 -5.82 1.10
C TRP A 57 -4.25 -6.48 0.93
N TRP A 58 -3.19 -5.67 0.90
CA TRP A 58 -1.82 -6.15 0.95
C TRP A 58 -1.53 -6.81 2.30
N PRO A 59 -0.82 -7.95 2.34
CA PRO A 59 -0.33 -8.50 3.59
C PRO A 59 0.65 -7.50 4.21
N LEU A 60 0.24 -6.85 5.30
CA LEU A 60 1.06 -5.88 6.02
C LEU A 60 1.77 -6.58 7.19
N ILE A 61 3.10 -6.57 7.16
CA ILE A 61 3.93 -7.06 8.26
C ILE A 61 4.55 -5.84 8.96
N ALA A 62 4.19 -5.62 10.21
CA ALA A 62 4.77 -4.58 11.05
C ALA A 62 5.92 -5.14 11.88
N VAL A 63 7.13 -4.57 11.75
CA VAL A 63 8.29 -4.91 12.57
C VAL A 63 8.47 -3.84 13.65
N LEU A 64 8.17 -4.20 14.90
CA LEU A 64 8.22 -3.31 16.06
C LEU A 64 9.36 -3.70 17.00
N GLY A 65 10.01 -2.71 17.60
CA GLY A 65 11.09 -2.95 18.55
C GLY A 65 11.75 -1.66 19.00
N THR A 66 12.34 -1.69 20.19
CA THR A 66 13.05 -0.55 20.78
C THR A 66 14.21 -0.08 19.89
N TYR A 67 14.72 1.12 20.19
CA TYR A 67 15.88 1.64 19.49
C TYR A 67 17.05 0.64 19.54
N SER A 68 17.72 0.41 18.41
CA SER A 68 18.81 -0.55 18.24
C SER A 68 18.48 -2.03 18.56
N SER A 69 17.19 -2.42 18.59
CA SER A 69 16.79 -3.83 18.81
C SER A 69 17.11 -4.78 17.65
N GLY A 70 17.84 -4.33 16.63
CA GLY A 70 18.23 -5.14 15.46
C GLY A 70 17.20 -5.23 14.34
N LYS A 71 16.18 -4.35 14.28
CA LYS A 71 15.13 -4.35 13.23
C LYS A 71 15.71 -4.35 11.81
N SER A 72 16.58 -3.40 11.51
CA SER A 72 17.21 -3.26 10.19
C SER A 72 18.12 -4.47 9.87
N THR A 73 18.76 -5.04 10.89
CA THR A 73 19.55 -6.29 10.75
C THR A 73 18.66 -7.48 10.41
N PHE A 74 17.52 -7.63 11.08
CA PHE A 74 16.54 -8.67 10.80
C PHE A 74 16.02 -8.57 9.36
N ILE A 75 15.61 -7.38 8.93
CA ILE A 75 15.11 -7.13 7.56
C ILE A 75 16.17 -7.50 6.52
N ASN A 76 17.40 -6.99 6.67
CA ASN A 76 18.49 -7.30 5.73
C ASN A 76 18.82 -8.80 5.70
N SER A 77 18.83 -9.46 6.87
CA SER A 77 19.11 -10.90 6.95
C SER A 77 18.00 -11.73 6.31
N TYR A 78 16.73 -11.33 6.48
CA TYR A 78 15.59 -12.02 5.90
C TYR A 78 15.56 -11.87 4.37
N LEU A 79 15.86 -10.67 3.86
CA LEU A 79 15.88 -10.38 2.43
C LEU A 79 17.13 -10.90 1.71
N GLY A 80 18.22 -11.19 2.44
CA GLY A 80 19.48 -11.67 1.88
C GLY A 80 20.32 -10.59 1.19
N PHE A 81 19.94 -9.31 1.30
CA PHE A 81 20.71 -8.17 0.81
C PHE A 81 20.55 -6.95 1.73
N LYS A 82 21.44 -5.98 1.58
CA LYS A 82 21.45 -4.78 2.43
C LYS A 82 20.47 -3.73 1.88
N LEU A 83 19.24 -3.76 2.39
CA LEU A 83 18.20 -2.78 2.05
C LEU A 83 18.28 -1.54 2.94
N GLN A 84 18.39 -1.72 4.25
CA GLN A 84 18.47 -0.63 5.23
C GLN A 84 19.89 -0.46 5.78
N SER A 85 20.28 0.78 6.07
CA SER A 85 21.51 1.07 6.80
C SER A 85 21.42 0.51 8.23
N THR A 86 22.49 -0.14 8.69
CA THR A 86 22.60 -0.69 10.06
C THR A 86 23.72 0.06 10.78
N GLY A 87 23.45 0.70 11.92
CA GLY A 87 24.45 1.47 12.67
C GLY A 87 23.96 1.94 14.04
N ASN A 88 24.89 2.38 14.91
CA ASN A 88 24.67 2.73 16.33
C ASN A 88 24.12 4.17 16.55
N GLN A 89 23.99 4.98 15.49
CA GLN A 89 23.36 6.30 15.58
C GLN A 89 21.92 6.24 15.10
N ALA A 90 21.04 7.00 15.75
CA ALA A 90 19.62 6.99 15.47
C ALA A 90 19.36 7.75 14.18
N VAL A 91 19.49 7.05 13.04
CA VAL A 91 19.30 7.65 11.72
C VAL A 91 17.90 7.37 11.15
N ASP A 92 17.12 6.48 11.77
CA ASP A 92 15.76 6.11 11.36
C ASP A 92 14.70 6.62 12.37
N ASP A 93 14.52 7.94 12.44
CA ASP A 93 13.41 8.57 13.20
C ASP A 93 12.12 8.71 12.36
N LYS A 94 12.04 8.00 11.23
CA LYS A 94 10.87 8.04 10.32
C LYS A 94 10.32 6.64 10.08
N PHE A 95 8.99 6.55 10.04
CA PHE A 95 8.29 5.35 9.60
C PHE A 95 8.70 5.03 8.16
N THR A 96 9.07 3.76 7.90
CA THR A 96 9.52 3.30 6.59
C THR A 96 8.59 2.20 6.10
N VAL A 97 8.11 2.34 4.86
CA VAL A 97 7.36 1.29 4.16
C VAL A 97 8.27 0.67 3.12
N ILE A 98 8.38 -0.66 3.15
CA ILE A 98 9.10 -1.43 2.15
C ILE A 98 8.05 -2.14 1.29
N SER A 99 8.05 -1.85 0.00
CA SER A 99 7.21 -2.53 -0.99
C SER A 99 8.10 -3.26 -1.99
N TYR A 100 7.57 -4.35 -2.55
CA TYR A 100 8.21 -5.02 -3.67
C TYR A 100 8.25 -4.10 -4.90
N ALA A 101 9.31 -4.25 -5.70
CA ALA A 101 9.42 -3.67 -7.03
C ALA A 101 10.11 -4.71 -7.94
N PRO A 102 9.76 -4.74 -9.24
CA PRO A 102 10.31 -5.74 -10.18
C PRO A 102 11.77 -5.46 -10.57
N ASP A 103 12.30 -4.28 -10.27
CA ASP A 103 13.66 -3.90 -10.60
C ASP A 103 14.66 -4.42 -9.54
N LYS A 104 15.93 -4.52 -9.91
CA LYS A 104 17.00 -4.97 -9.01
C LYS A 104 17.63 -3.85 -8.19
N SER A 105 17.14 -2.61 -8.32
CA SER A 105 17.64 -1.46 -7.59
C SER A 105 16.68 -1.03 -6.49
N VAL A 106 17.23 -0.38 -5.47
CA VAL A 106 16.43 0.14 -4.35
C VAL A 106 16.02 1.56 -4.71
N HIS A 107 14.71 1.78 -4.84
CA HIS A 107 14.12 3.10 -5.03
C HIS A 107 13.61 3.67 -3.70
N VAL A 108 14.00 4.90 -3.39
CA VAL A 108 13.47 5.64 -2.23
C VAL A 108 12.47 6.65 -2.74
N LEU A 109 11.22 6.51 -2.31
CA LEU A 109 10.13 7.43 -2.63
C LEU A 109 9.78 8.28 -1.41
N PRO A 110 9.32 9.53 -1.61
CA PRO A 110 8.80 10.34 -0.51
C PRO A 110 7.55 9.72 0.09
N GLY A 111 7.26 10.00 1.36
CA GLY A 111 6.10 9.46 2.05
C GLY A 111 4.76 9.76 1.36
N MET A 112 4.66 10.91 0.68
CA MET A 112 3.47 11.29 -0.10
C MET A 112 3.11 10.31 -1.22
N ALA A 113 4.08 9.52 -1.71
CA ALA A 113 3.82 8.50 -2.70
C ALA A 113 2.85 7.43 -2.18
N LEU A 114 2.91 7.11 -0.89
CA LEU A 114 2.00 6.14 -0.25
C LEU A 114 0.55 6.64 -0.24
N ASP A 115 0.34 7.94 0.00
CA ASP A 115 -1.00 8.52 0.06
C ASP A 115 -1.64 8.68 -1.33
N SER A 116 -0.83 8.94 -2.36
CA SER A 116 -1.30 9.36 -3.67
C SER A 116 -1.41 8.25 -4.72
N ASP A 117 -0.69 7.14 -4.56
CA ASP A 117 -0.66 6.06 -5.55
C ASP A 117 -1.38 4.79 -5.04
N PRO A 118 -2.49 4.38 -5.68
CA PRO A 118 -3.28 3.21 -5.26
C PRO A 118 -2.55 1.88 -5.43
N ARG A 119 -1.38 1.86 -6.09
CA ARG A 119 -0.55 0.67 -6.22
C ARG A 119 0.24 0.38 -4.94
N PHE A 120 0.52 1.39 -4.12
CA PHE A 120 1.25 1.17 -2.88
C PHE A 120 0.31 0.75 -1.75
N PRO A 121 0.82 -0.05 -0.79
CA PRO A 121 0.10 -0.24 0.47
C PRO A 121 -0.07 1.12 1.15
N LEU A 122 -1.17 1.28 1.89
CA LEU A 122 -1.51 2.51 2.61
C LEU A 122 -1.98 3.68 1.73
N TYR A 123 -2.50 3.43 0.52
CA TYR A 123 -3.21 4.45 -0.25
C TYR A 123 -4.31 5.15 0.56
N GLY A 124 -4.33 6.48 0.53
CA GLY A 124 -5.27 7.31 1.29
C GLY A 124 -5.05 7.30 2.81
N ILE A 125 -3.90 6.84 3.29
CA ILE A 125 -3.57 6.82 4.72
C ILE A 125 -3.61 8.21 5.37
N GLY A 126 -3.36 9.29 4.63
CA GLY A 126 -3.51 10.65 5.14
C GLY A 126 -4.94 10.93 5.60
N GLN A 127 -5.94 10.48 4.84
CA GLN A 127 -7.35 10.59 5.21
C GLN A 127 -7.70 9.69 6.39
N ALA A 128 -7.13 8.48 6.44
CA ALA A 128 -7.33 7.56 7.56
C ALA A 128 -6.77 8.12 8.87
N ILE A 129 -5.57 8.70 8.82
CA ILE A 129 -4.94 9.38 9.96
C ILE A 129 -5.76 10.59 10.38
N GLU A 130 -6.21 11.43 9.44
CA GLU A 130 -7.02 12.60 9.77
C GLU A 130 -8.35 12.23 10.46
N LYS A 131 -9.00 11.13 10.01
CA LYS A 131 -10.19 10.59 10.66
C LYS A 131 -9.91 10.05 12.07
N ALA A 132 -8.76 9.40 12.28
CA ALA A 132 -8.39 8.81 13.56
C ALA A 132 -7.83 9.84 14.56
N ALA A 133 -7.12 10.86 14.07
CA ALA A 133 -6.41 11.89 14.81
C ALA A 133 -6.42 13.21 14.01
N PRO A 134 -7.46 14.04 14.16
CA PRO A 134 -7.59 15.30 13.43
C PRO A 134 -6.37 16.21 13.58
N GLY A 135 -5.94 16.81 12.47
CA GLY A 135 -4.75 17.68 12.37
C GLY A 135 -3.43 16.95 12.15
N GLN A 136 -3.39 15.61 12.30
CA GLN A 136 -2.16 14.83 12.13
C GLN A 136 -1.94 14.33 10.70
N GLY A 137 -2.97 14.32 9.84
CA GLY A 137 -2.86 13.75 8.48
C GLY A 137 -1.80 14.41 7.60
N LYS A 138 -1.54 15.71 7.82
CA LYS A 138 -0.53 16.50 7.07
C LYS A 138 0.89 16.38 7.61
N HIS A 139 1.07 15.83 8.82
CA HIS A 139 2.36 15.81 9.52
C HIS A 139 3.16 14.52 9.28
N VAL A 140 2.51 13.46 8.78
CA VAL A 140 3.12 12.13 8.67
C VAL A 140 3.91 11.93 7.37
N PHE A 141 3.62 12.70 6.31
CA PHE A 141 4.26 12.58 5.01
C PHE A 141 4.90 13.90 4.51
N PRO A 142 5.92 14.45 5.20
CA PRO A 142 6.70 15.58 4.69
C PRO A 142 7.66 15.17 3.57
#